data_AF-A0A1G9V154-F1
#
_entry.id   AF-A0A1G9V154-F1
#
_cell.length_a   1.000
_cell.length_b   1.000
_cell.length_c   1.000
_cell.angle_alpha   90.00
_cell.angle_beta   90.00
_cell.angle_gamma   90.00
#
_symmetry.space_group_name_H-M   'P 1'
#
loop_
_entity.id
_entity.type
_entity.pdbx_description
1 polymer ?
#
loop_
_entity_poly.entity_id
_entity_poly.type
_entity_poly.pdbx_seq_one_letter_code
_entity_poly.pdbx_strand_id
1 'polypeptide(L)'
;MTMTTEQERAQDWQCLHCGTPLPENPGTGRLYCDRACARAYRRGQRNQARPVASCQRCGQAMPGKRPQAKWCSDLCRNRANQERNRDRRNAAARERARAKSAREYDASSELWAACWRCGDLFLLRNRNTHCQRPDCQRAAKSLATRLHGAAQRVRKAGFGAAIDKFTVRDVYERDNGNCYLCGRPTIGDLDDGRQPASATLEHVVPIEQGGAHTLGNVRLAHLECNVVKGSRSTEEAREALAGREPVAAPEQQPATVVPLVPLAYALANRLRDVPRDRPGGRPLITALPAEPADPDPHE
;
A
#
# COMPACT_ATOMS: atom_id res chain seq x y z
N MET A 1 81.70 -19.81 -13.72
CA MET A 1 81.54 -20.30 -15.10
C MET A 1 80.07 -20.61 -15.29
N THR A 2 79.42 -19.75 -16.06
CA THR A 2 78.11 -20.00 -16.68
C THR A 2 78.19 -21.18 -17.67
N MET A 3 77.05 -21.62 -18.19
CA MET A 3 76.77 -22.78 -19.09
C MET A 3 76.23 -23.98 -18.28
N THR A 4 74.99 -24.46 -18.41
CA THR A 4 74.14 -24.58 -19.60
C THR A 4 72.64 -24.57 -19.23
N THR A 5 71.86 -23.67 -19.82
CA THR A 5 70.38 -23.68 -19.84
C THR A 5 69.90 -23.82 -21.28
N GLU A 6 70.30 -24.89 -21.97
CA GLU A 6 70.02 -25.04 -23.41
C GLU A 6 69.54 -26.44 -23.82
N GLN A 7 68.96 -27.22 -22.90
CA GLN A 7 68.31 -28.47 -23.26
C GLN A 7 66.88 -28.54 -22.71
N GLU A 8 65.93 -28.60 -23.67
CA GLU A 8 64.65 -29.33 -23.60
C GLU A 8 63.37 -28.61 -23.16
N ARG A 9 62.97 -27.53 -23.85
CA ARG A 9 61.55 -27.30 -24.19
C ARG A 9 61.40 -26.74 -25.60
N ALA A 10 61.81 -27.51 -26.62
CA ALA A 10 61.32 -27.29 -27.98
C ALA A 10 59.81 -27.57 -27.96
N GLN A 11 59.01 -26.52 -27.96
CA GLN A 11 57.56 -26.66 -28.04
C GLN A 11 57.24 -27.11 -29.47
N ASP A 12 56.86 -28.38 -29.64
CA ASP A 12 56.52 -28.97 -30.95
C ASP A 12 55.32 -28.22 -31.56
N TRP A 13 55.60 -27.24 -32.41
CA TRP A 13 54.57 -26.52 -33.16
C TRP A 13 54.02 -27.44 -34.24
N GLN A 14 52.80 -27.94 -34.10
CA GLN A 14 52.17 -28.81 -35.09
C GLN A 14 51.08 -28.08 -35.87
N CYS A 15 50.94 -28.41 -37.15
CA CYS A 15 49.84 -27.87 -37.95
C CYS A 15 48.48 -28.34 -37.38
N LEU A 16 47.57 -27.40 -37.10
CA LEU A 16 46.22 -27.70 -36.59
C LEU A 16 45.35 -28.54 -37.53
N HIS A 17 45.73 -28.70 -38.80
CA HIS A 17 45.00 -29.49 -39.79
C HIS A 17 45.52 -30.92 -39.93
N CYS A 18 46.82 -31.08 -40.20
CA CYS A 18 47.42 -32.36 -40.58
C CYS A 18 48.40 -32.93 -39.55
N GLY A 19 48.69 -32.21 -38.47
CA GLY A 19 49.62 -32.64 -37.41
C GLY A 19 51.10 -32.56 -37.79
N THR A 20 51.45 -32.21 -39.03
CA THR A 20 52.86 -32.09 -39.46
C THR A 20 53.59 -31.02 -38.62
N PRO A 21 54.80 -31.31 -38.11
CA PRO A 21 55.62 -30.34 -37.40
C PRO A 21 55.88 -29.11 -38.27
N LEU A 22 55.79 -27.94 -37.65
CA LEU A 22 56.09 -26.65 -38.26
C LEU A 22 57.56 -26.32 -37.99
N PRO A 23 58.27 -25.74 -38.97
CA PRO A 23 59.66 -25.32 -38.78
C PRO A 23 59.76 -24.26 -37.67
N GLU A 24 60.92 -24.21 -37.02
CA GLU A 24 61.27 -23.47 -35.80
C GLU A 24 60.60 -22.11 -35.59
N ASN A 25 60.28 -21.85 -34.31
CA ASN A 25 59.57 -20.70 -33.74
C ASN A 25 58.79 -19.88 -34.79
N PRO A 26 57.62 -20.39 -35.24
CA PRO A 26 56.76 -19.66 -36.16
C PRO A 26 56.23 -18.41 -35.45
N GLY A 27 57.00 -17.31 -35.52
CA GLY A 27 56.74 -16.07 -34.81
C GLY A 27 55.26 -15.74 -34.77
N THR A 28 54.74 -15.51 -33.57
CA THR A 28 53.34 -15.17 -33.23
C THR A 28 52.31 -15.50 -34.32
N GLY A 29 52.03 -16.79 -34.55
CA GLY A 29 50.73 -17.19 -35.11
C GLY A 29 50.71 -17.98 -36.42
N ARG A 30 51.80 -18.61 -36.87
CA ARG A 30 51.66 -19.60 -37.97
C ARG A 30 51.06 -20.89 -37.42
N LEU A 31 49.77 -21.10 -37.67
CA LEU A 31 49.00 -22.26 -37.19
C LEU A 31 48.94 -23.43 -38.20
N TYR A 32 49.45 -23.24 -39.43
CA TYR A 32 49.21 -24.16 -40.54
C TYR A 32 50.46 -24.40 -41.41
N CYS A 33 50.57 -25.63 -41.92
CA CYS A 33 51.65 -26.09 -42.80
C CYS A 33 51.73 -25.22 -44.08
N ASP A 34 50.56 -25.01 -44.71
CA ASP A 34 50.39 -24.24 -45.93
C ASP A 34 48.96 -23.63 -46.02
N ARG A 35 48.66 -22.97 -47.15
CA ARG A 35 47.32 -22.42 -47.43
C ARG A 35 46.26 -23.50 -47.67
N ALA A 36 46.62 -24.75 -47.98
CA ALA A 36 45.69 -25.86 -48.16
C ALA A 36 45.21 -26.39 -46.79
N CYS A 37 46.13 -26.72 -45.88
CA CYS A 37 45.93 -26.99 -44.46
C CYS A 37 45.02 -25.92 -43.82
N ALA A 38 45.33 -24.64 -44.02
CA ALA A 38 44.54 -23.55 -43.46
C ALA A 38 43.11 -23.47 -44.03
N ARG A 39 42.91 -23.81 -45.31
CA ARG A 39 41.58 -23.83 -45.95
C ARG A 39 40.78 -25.05 -45.54
N ALA A 40 41.41 -26.21 -45.47
CA ALA A 40 40.78 -27.47 -45.09
C ALA A 40 40.35 -27.45 -43.62
N TYR A 41 41.19 -26.92 -42.72
CA TYR A 41 40.83 -26.71 -41.31
C TYR A 41 39.64 -25.76 -41.15
N ARG A 42 39.66 -24.61 -41.85
CA ARG A 42 38.54 -23.65 -41.83
C ARG A 42 37.26 -24.22 -42.45
N ARG A 43 37.36 -25.09 -43.48
CA ARG A 43 36.23 -25.81 -44.06
C ARG A 43 35.66 -26.84 -43.07
N GLY A 44 36.52 -27.57 -42.38
CA GLY A 44 36.14 -28.48 -41.30
C GLY A 44 35.40 -27.77 -40.16
N GLN A 45 35.90 -26.62 -39.71
CA GLN A 45 35.21 -25.80 -38.70
C GLN A 45 33.87 -25.23 -39.19
N ARG A 46 33.75 -24.86 -40.47
CA ARG A 46 32.47 -24.40 -41.06
C ARG A 46 31.43 -25.51 -41.16
N ASN A 47 31.87 -26.76 -41.29
CA ASN A 47 31.00 -27.93 -41.36
C ASN A 47 30.63 -28.50 -39.99
N GLN A 48 31.19 -27.96 -38.88
CA GLN A 48 30.73 -28.30 -37.53
C GLN A 48 29.29 -27.81 -37.35
N ALA A 49 28.46 -28.65 -36.73
CA ALA A 49 27.06 -28.32 -36.46
C ALA A 49 26.99 -27.03 -35.64
N ARG A 50 26.34 -25.99 -36.19
CA ARG A 50 26.08 -24.76 -35.44
C ARG A 50 25.12 -25.08 -34.29
N PRO A 51 25.33 -24.51 -33.09
CA PRO A 51 24.41 -24.69 -31.99
C PRO A 51 23.01 -24.20 -32.37
N VAL A 52 22.01 -25.04 -32.11
CA VAL A 52 20.60 -24.72 -32.37
C VAL A 52 20.11 -23.78 -31.29
N ALA A 53 19.61 -22.60 -31.67
CA ALA A 53 19.04 -21.65 -30.72
C ALA A 53 17.78 -22.22 -30.07
N SER A 54 17.54 -21.91 -28.80
CA SER A 54 16.31 -22.25 -28.08
C SER A 54 15.40 -21.03 -27.97
N CYS A 55 14.09 -21.23 -28.14
CA CYS A 55 13.12 -20.16 -28.01
C CYS A 55 13.04 -19.71 -26.54
N GLN A 56 13.28 -18.42 -26.27
CA GLN A 56 13.31 -17.88 -24.90
C GLN A 56 11.95 -17.92 -24.18
N ARG A 57 10.87 -18.27 -24.88
CA ARG A 57 9.51 -18.34 -24.30
C ARG A 57 8.98 -19.75 -24.13
N CYS A 58 9.10 -20.61 -25.14
CA CYS A 58 8.56 -21.99 -25.08
C CYS A 58 9.65 -23.05 -24.94
N GLY A 59 10.93 -22.68 -24.96
CA GLY A 59 12.06 -23.60 -24.82
C GLY A 59 12.37 -24.46 -26.06
N GLN A 60 11.51 -24.46 -27.09
CA GLN A 60 11.71 -25.28 -28.28
C GLN A 60 12.99 -24.92 -29.05
N ALA A 61 13.67 -25.95 -29.55
CA ALA A 61 14.80 -25.80 -30.46
C ALA A 61 14.35 -25.15 -31.78
N MET A 62 15.19 -24.27 -32.33
CA MET A 62 14.91 -23.47 -33.52
C MET A 62 15.89 -23.82 -34.65
N PRO A 63 15.80 -25.01 -35.25
CA PRO A 63 16.66 -25.40 -36.36
C PRO A 63 16.46 -24.44 -37.55
N GLY A 64 17.56 -24.13 -38.25
CA GLY A 64 17.53 -23.20 -39.40
C GLY A 64 17.38 -21.72 -39.03
N LYS A 65 17.21 -21.35 -37.75
CA LYS A 65 17.28 -19.96 -37.30
C LYS A 65 18.72 -19.56 -36.97
N ARG A 66 18.98 -18.26 -37.01
CA ARG A 66 20.29 -17.71 -36.62
C ARG A 66 20.51 -17.97 -35.11
N PRO A 67 21.75 -18.22 -34.63
CA PRO A 67 22.02 -18.51 -33.22
C PRO A 67 21.50 -17.44 -32.22
N GLN A 68 21.43 -16.18 -32.65
CA GLN A 68 20.90 -15.05 -31.88
C GLN A 68 19.38 -14.87 -31.93
N ALA A 69 18.66 -15.74 -32.67
CA ALA A 69 17.20 -15.67 -32.74
C ALA A 69 16.60 -15.96 -31.36
N LYS A 70 15.66 -15.10 -30.92
CA LYS A 70 15.05 -15.20 -29.58
C LYS A 70 13.74 -15.99 -29.58
N TRP A 71 13.03 -16.05 -30.71
CA TRP A 71 11.66 -16.53 -30.79
C TRP A 71 11.48 -17.52 -31.95
N CYS A 72 10.76 -18.62 -31.70
CA CYS A 72 10.43 -19.60 -32.73
C CYS A 72 9.36 -19.10 -33.71
N SER A 73 8.48 -18.21 -33.26
CA SER A 73 7.34 -17.70 -34.03
C SER A 73 6.93 -16.29 -33.58
N ASP A 74 6.16 -15.63 -34.44
CA ASP A 74 5.52 -14.34 -34.17
C ASP A 74 4.60 -14.39 -32.95
N LEU A 75 3.90 -15.52 -32.74
CA LEU A 75 3.09 -15.75 -31.55
C LEU A 75 3.95 -15.73 -30.27
N CYS A 76 5.10 -16.41 -30.29
CA CYS A 76 6.02 -16.40 -29.15
C CYS A 76 6.63 -15.03 -28.90
N ARG A 77 6.98 -14.29 -29.96
CA ARG A 77 7.41 -12.89 -29.85
C ARG A 77 6.34 -12.01 -29.23
N ASN A 78 5.11 -12.07 -29.74
CA ASN A 78 4.02 -11.19 -29.32
C ASN A 78 3.60 -11.45 -27.87
N ARG A 79 3.49 -12.72 -27.47
CA ARG A 79 3.15 -13.08 -26.08
C ARG A 79 4.28 -12.69 -25.10
N ALA A 80 5.55 -12.88 -25.48
CA ALA A 80 6.68 -12.37 -24.67
C ALA A 80 6.65 -10.84 -24.54
N ASN A 81 6.31 -10.12 -25.62
CA ASN A 81 6.18 -8.66 -25.58
C ASN A 81 5.01 -8.21 -24.68
N GLN A 82 3.87 -8.89 -24.75
CA GLN A 82 2.69 -8.58 -23.93
C GLN A 82 2.99 -8.74 -22.44
N GLU A 83 3.67 -9.82 -22.06
CA GLU A 83 4.09 -10.07 -20.68
C GLU A 83 5.01 -8.97 -20.16
N ARG A 84 6.10 -8.66 -20.90
CA ARG A 84 7.00 -7.55 -20.51
C ARG A 84 6.28 -6.21 -20.41
N ASN A 85 5.34 -5.93 -21.32
CA ASN A 85 4.54 -4.70 -21.30
C ASN A 85 3.56 -4.67 -20.12
N ARG A 86 2.99 -5.81 -19.73
CA ARG A 86 2.18 -5.94 -18.51
C ARG A 86 3.04 -5.66 -17.28
N ASP A 87 4.23 -6.23 -17.20
CA ASP A 87 5.12 -6.04 -16.06
C ASP A 87 5.60 -4.60 -15.93
N ARG A 88 5.96 -3.95 -17.05
CA ARG A 88 6.27 -2.51 -17.09
C ARG A 88 5.10 -1.64 -16.63
N ARG A 89 3.88 -1.92 -17.10
CA ARG A 89 2.68 -1.19 -16.68
C ARG A 89 2.42 -1.38 -15.18
N ASN A 90 2.56 -2.60 -14.68
CA ASN A 90 2.40 -2.91 -13.25
C ASN A 90 3.46 -2.22 -12.40
N ALA A 91 4.71 -2.19 -12.84
CA ALA A 91 5.79 -1.47 -12.17
C ALA A 91 5.51 0.04 -12.11
N ALA A 92 5.14 0.65 -13.24
CA ALA A 92 4.77 2.07 -13.29
C ALA A 92 3.54 2.38 -12.43
N ALA A 93 2.55 1.49 -12.37
CA ALA A 93 1.40 1.64 -11.49
C ALA A 93 1.79 1.61 -10.01
N ARG A 94 2.69 0.70 -9.61
CA ARG A 94 3.23 0.62 -8.25
C ARG A 94 4.02 1.89 -7.89
N GLU A 95 4.83 2.39 -8.81
CA GLU A 95 5.59 3.62 -8.62
C GLU A 95 4.68 4.83 -8.44
N ARG A 96 3.67 4.99 -9.30
CA ARG A 96 2.65 6.05 -9.16
C ARG A 96 1.89 5.95 -7.84
N ALA A 97 1.52 4.74 -7.42
CA ALA A 97 0.86 4.52 -6.14
C ALA A 97 1.75 4.94 -4.96
N ARG A 98 3.05 4.58 -4.98
CA ARG A 98 4.04 5.01 -3.99
C ARG A 98 4.20 6.53 -3.96
N ALA A 99 4.34 7.16 -5.12
CA ALA A 99 4.46 8.61 -5.23
C ALA A 99 3.20 9.34 -4.70
N LYS A 100 2.01 8.82 -5.00
CA LYS A 100 0.75 9.32 -4.44
C LYS A 100 0.74 9.19 -2.93
N SER A 101 1.05 8.02 -2.39
CA SER A 101 1.10 7.79 -0.94
C SER A 101 2.15 8.67 -0.24
N ALA A 102 3.31 8.91 -0.86
CA ALA A 102 4.33 9.81 -0.32
C ALA A 102 3.83 11.27 -0.25
N ARG A 103 3.18 11.77 -1.31
CA ARG A 103 2.56 13.10 -1.31
C ARG A 103 1.43 13.23 -0.28
N GLU A 104 0.58 12.21 -0.16
CA GLU A 104 -0.50 12.18 0.85
C GLU A 104 0.10 12.15 2.27
N TYR A 105 1.19 11.42 2.51
CA TYR A 105 1.88 11.36 3.78
C TYR A 105 2.48 12.72 4.18
N ASP A 106 3.23 13.35 3.27
CA ASP A 106 3.84 14.66 3.44
C ASP A 106 2.78 15.72 3.82
N ALA A 107 1.69 15.79 3.06
CA ALA A 107 0.58 16.71 3.31
C ALA A 107 -0.17 16.45 4.63
N SER A 108 -0.22 15.20 5.10
CA SER A 108 -0.86 14.86 6.39
C SER A 108 0.03 15.14 7.59
N SER A 109 1.36 15.13 7.42
CA SER A 109 2.35 15.07 8.50
C SER A 109 2.45 16.31 9.40
N GLU A 110 1.81 17.42 9.01
CA GLU A 110 1.80 18.69 9.74
C GLU A 110 0.44 19.02 10.39
N LEU A 111 -0.58 18.19 10.18
CA LEU A 111 -1.93 18.44 10.69
C LEU A 111 -2.12 17.80 12.06
N TRP A 112 -2.80 18.50 12.97
CA TRP A 112 -3.28 17.94 14.23
C TRP A 112 -4.76 17.56 14.09
N ALA A 113 -5.16 16.41 14.63
CA ALA A 113 -6.55 15.98 14.74
C ALA A 113 -6.84 15.47 16.15
N ALA A 114 -8.11 15.53 16.54
CA ALA A 114 -8.61 14.79 17.68
C ALA A 114 -8.74 13.31 17.31
N CYS A 115 -8.23 12.43 18.17
CA CYS A 115 -8.43 10.99 18.05
C CYS A 115 -9.92 10.68 18.20
N TRP A 116 -10.51 9.98 17.23
CA TRP A 116 -11.94 9.61 17.30
C TRP A 116 -12.26 8.86 18.60
N ARG A 117 -11.36 7.99 19.07
CA ARG A 117 -11.61 7.16 20.26
C ARG A 117 -11.30 7.83 21.60
N CYS A 118 -10.30 8.70 21.71
CA CYS A 118 -9.91 9.25 23.02
C CYS A 118 -10.01 10.77 23.11
N GLY A 119 -10.38 11.45 22.03
CA GLY A 119 -10.46 12.91 21.97
C GLY A 119 -9.10 13.63 21.93
N ASP A 120 -8.02 12.98 22.37
CA ASP A 120 -6.69 13.59 22.43
C ASP A 120 -6.22 14.07 21.06
N LEU A 121 -5.62 15.26 21.07
CA LEU A 121 -4.95 15.81 19.90
C LEU A 121 -3.69 14.99 19.56
N PHE A 122 -3.55 14.62 18.30
CA PHE A 122 -2.40 13.90 17.79
C PHE A 122 -2.00 14.42 16.40
N LEU A 123 -0.73 14.26 16.06
CA LEU A 123 -0.22 14.56 14.73
C LEU A 123 -0.72 13.50 13.73
N LEU A 124 -1.46 13.92 12.70
CA LEU A 124 -1.81 13.04 11.59
C LEU A 124 -0.50 12.60 10.93
N ARG A 125 -0.20 11.32 10.97
CA ARG A 125 0.88 10.74 10.16
C ARG A 125 0.33 10.05 8.91
N ASN A 126 -0.99 10.01 8.76
CA ASN A 126 -1.72 9.35 7.68
C ASN A 126 -3.21 9.74 7.77
N ARG A 127 -4.06 9.09 6.96
CA ARG A 127 -5.53 9.21 7.02
C ARG A 127 -6.17 8.52 8.25
N ASN A 128 -5.41 8.10 9.26
CA ASN A 128 -6.02 7.51 10.45
C ASN A 128 -6.73 8.60 11.23
N THR A 129 -7.94 8.29 11.65
CA THR A 129 -8.76 9.17 12.49
C THR A 129 -8.43 9.00 13.98
N HIS A 130 -7.40 8.21 14.34
CA HIS A 130 -7.04 7.88 15.72
C HIS A 130 -5.55 8.06 16.02
N CYS A 131 -5.24 8.30 17.29
CA CYS A 131 -3.88 8.36 17.80
C CYS A 131 -3.20 6.98 17.82
N GLN A 132 -1.90 6.96 18.16
CA GLN A 132 -1.09 5.74 18.17
C GLN A 132 -1.19 4.93 19.47
N ARG A 133 -2.07 5.27 20.43
CA ARG A 133 -2.19 4.48 21.65
C ARG A 133 -2.68 3.05 21.35
N PRO A 134 -2.14 2.01 22.00
CA PRO A 134 -2.44 0.61 21.64
C PRO A 134 -3.93 0.25 21.72
N ASP A 135 -4.65 0.80 22.69
CA ASP A 135 -6.10 0.66 22.81
C ASP A 135 -6.82 1.30 21.62
N CYS A 136 -6.45 2.54 21.26
CA CYS A 136 -6.99 3.26 20.11
C CYS A 136 -6.78 2.51 18.79
N GLN A 137 -5.57 1.97 18.58
CA GLN A 137 -5.26 1.12 17.44
C GLN A 137 -6.09 -0.17 17.41
N ARG A 138 -6.24 -0.86 18.56
CA ARG A 138 -7.06 -2.08 18.66
C ARG A 138 -8.54 -1.82 18.34
N ALA A 139 -9.10 -0.71 18.83
CA ALA A 139 -10.46 -0.31 18.50
C ALA A 139 -10.63 -0.03 17.00
N ALA A 140 -9.72 0.74 16.40
CA ALA A 140 -9.77 1.02 14.97
C ALA A 140 -9.68 -0.26 14.12
N LYS A 141 -8.82 -1.21 14.49
CA LYS A 141 -8.73 -2.52 13.83
C LYS A 141 -9.99 -3.37 13.99
N SER A 142 -10.58 -3.38 15.20
CA SER A 142 -11.84 -4.07 15.48
C SER A 142 -12.97 -3.49 14.63
N LEU A 143 -13.07 -2.16 14.57
CA LEU A 143 -14.05 -1.44 13.77
C LEU A 143 -13.93 -1.75 12.28
N ALA A 144 -12.70 -1.70 11.74
CA ALA A 144 -12.43 -2.05 10.35
C ALA A 144 -12.82 -3.51 10.02
N THR A 145 -12.53 -4.44 10.94
CA THR A 145 -12.92 -5.85 10.82
C THR A 145 -14.44 -6.00 10.78
N ARG A 146 -15.17 -5.32 11.67
CA ARG A 146 -16.64 -5.34 11.73
C ARG A 146 -17.27 -4.79 10.43
N LEU A 147 -16.76 -3.66 9.94
CA LEU A 147 -17.19 -3.06 8.66
C LEU A 147 -16.94 -4.00 7.48
N HIS A 148 -15.76 -4.60 7.39
CA HIS A 148 -15.43 -5.53 6.32
C HIS A 148 -16.32 -6.78 6.37
N GLY A 149 -16.57 -7.31 7.58
CA GLY A 149 -17.48 -8.43 7.79
C GLY A 149 -18.92 -8.11 7.36
N ALA A 150 -19.42 -6.91 7.65
CA ALA A 150 -20.74 -6.48 7.21
C ALA A 150 -20.87 -6.45 5.68
N ALA A 151 -19.87 -5.87 4.98
CA ALA A 151 -19.85 -5.85 3.53
C ALA A 151 -19.73 -7.28 2.92
N GLN A 152 -18.97 -8.18 3.55
CA GLN A 152 -18.89 -9.58 3.12
C GLN A 152 -20.21 -10.33 3.27
N ARG A 153 -20.96 -10.09 4.36
CA ARG A 153 -22.28 -10.71 4.57
C ARG A 153 -23.25 -10.37 3.44
N VAL A 154 -23.30 -9.10 3.01
CA VAL A 154 -24.14 -8.68 1.88
C VAL A 154 -23.74 -9.38 0.58
N ARG A 155 -22.43 -9.52 0.31
CA ARG A 155 -21.96 -10.25 -0.88
C ARG A 155 -22.36 -11.72 -0.85
N LYS A 156 -22.25 -12.37 0.32
CA LYS A 156 -22.59 -13.79 0.49
C LYS A 156 -24.09 -14.05 0.42
N ALA A 157 -24.92 -13.10 0.84
CA ALA A 157 -26.37 -13.21 0.80
C ALA A 157 -26.93 -13.31 -0.64
N GLY A 158 -26.12 -13.02 -1.67
CA GLY A 158 -26.47 -13.36 -3.06
C GLY A 158 -27.51 -12.44 -3.71
N PHE A 159 -28.03 -11.44 -3.00
CA PHE A 159 -29.08 -10.53 -3.49
C PHE A 159 -28.60 -9.47 -4.49
N GLY A 160 -27.31 -9.43 -4.85
CA GLY A 160 -26.76 -8.39 -5.73
C GLY A 160 -26.90 -6.97 -5.17
N ALA A 161 -27.17 -6.83 -3.87
CA ALA A 161 -27.49 -5.56 -3.24
C ALA A 161 -26.30 -4.59 -3.25
N ALA A 162 -26.59 -3.30 -3.42
CA ALA A 162 -25.59 -2.25 -3.51
C ALA A 162 -24.71 -2.16 -2.26
N ILE A 163 -23.43 -1.79 -2.46
CA ILE A 163 -22.45 -1.60 -1.39
C ILE A 163 -21.75 -0.27 -1.59
N ASP A 164 -22.03 0.68 -0.69
CA ASP A 164 -21.34 1.97 -0.65
C ASP A 164 -20.02 1.85 0.12
N LYS A 165 -19.11 2.79 -0.15
CA LYS A 165 -17.91 2.99 0.68
C LYS A 165 -18.15 4.15 1.62
N PHE A 166 -18.29 3.86 2.90
CA PHE A 166 -18.41 4.85 3.97
C PHE A 166 -17.68 4.36 5.22
N THR A 167 -17.41 5.28 6.14
CA THR A 167 -16.83 5.02 7.46
C THR A 167 -17.92 5.03 8.54
N VAL A 168 -17.64 4.46 9.71
CA VAL A 168 -18.55 4.55 10.87
C VAL A 168 -18.74 6.00 11.30
N ARG A 169 -17.69 6.82 11.16
CA ARG A 169 -17.74 8.25 11.44
C ARG A 169 -18.73 8.97 10.54
N ASP A 170 -18.77 8.64 9.24
CA ASP A 170 -19.73 9.23 8.30
C ASP A 170 -21.19 8.99 8.76
N VAL A 171 -21.48 7.78 9.27
CA VAL A 171 -22.81 7.43 9.79
C VAL A 171 -23.08 8.12 11.14
N TYR A 172 -22.09 8.13 12.03
CA TYR A 172 -22.19 8.74 13.34
C TYR A 172 -22.45 10.26 13.25
N GLU A 173 -21.68 10.96 12.41
CA GLU A 173 -21.83 12.40 12.17
C GLU A 173 -23.17 12.71 11.50
N ARG A 174 -23.60 11.92 10.50
CA ARG A 174 -24.92 12.08 9.87
C ARG A 174 -26.08 11.90 10.85
N ASP A 175 -26.00 10.89 11.71
CA ASP A 175 -27.06 10.57 12.67
C ASP A 175 -26.92 11.35 14.00
N ASN A 176 -26.01 12.35 14.06
CA ASN A 176 -25.72 13.17 15.24
C ASN A 176 -25.43 12.34 16.51
N GLY A 177 -24.83 11.16 16.36
CA GLY A 177 -24.56 10.24 17.47
C GLY A 177 -25.79 9.63 18.13
N ASN A 178 -26.98 9.82 17.55
CA ASN A 178 -28.23 9.35 18.14
C ASN A 178 -28.68 8.01 17.51
N CYS A 179 -29.20 7.13 18.35
CA CYS A 179 -29.77 5.86 17.92
C CYS A 179 -31.05 6.12 17.10
N TYR A 180 -31.13 5.64 15.85
CA TYR A 180 -32.30 5.88 14.99
C TYR A 180 -33.57 5.14 15.44
N LEU A 181 -33.42 4.14 16.30
CA LEU A 181 -34.52 3.34 16.84
C LEU A 181 -35.21 4.06 18.00
N CYS A 182 -34.45 4.42 19.05
CA CYS A 182 -35.01 5.03 20.26
C CYS A 182 -34.81 6.55 20.35
N GLY A 183 -34.04 7.15 19.45
CA GLY A 183 -33.76 8.60 19.39
C GLY A 183 -32.74 9.11 20.41
N ARG A 184 -32.27 8.28 21.34
CA ARG A 184 -31.36 8.70 22.41
C ARG A 184 -29.89 8.69 21.98
N PRO A 185 -29.02 9.47 22.66
CA PRO A 185 -27.59 9.45 22.41
C PRO A 185 -27.01 8.06 22.60
N THR A 186 -26.18 7.64 21.66
CA THR A 186 -25.30 6.48 21.86
C THR A 186 -24.13 6.88 22.74
N ILE A 187 -23.53 5.90 23.42
CA ILE A 187 -22.15 6.03 23.87
C ILE A 187 -21.32 5.95 22.60
N GLY A 188 -21.22 7.11 21.95
CA GLY A 188 -20.51 7.29 20.71
C GLY A 188 -19.02 7.20 20.94
N ASP A 189 -18.34 6.67 19.91
CA ASP A 189 -16.89 6.68 19.65
C ASP A 189 -15.92 6.19 20.74
N LEU A 190 -16.37 5.95 21.97
CA LEU A 190 -15.52 5.80 23.16
C LEU A 190 -15.57 4.40 23.81
N ASP A 191 -16.45 3.51 23.35
CA ASP A 191 -16.64 2.19 23.95
C ASP A 191 -16.18 1.03 23.05
N ASP A 192 -15.75 -0.07 23.67
CA ASP A 192 -15.24 -1.25 22.97
C ASP A 192 -16.31 -2.04 22.19
N GLY A 193 -17.56 -1.57 22.25
CA GLY A 193 -18.71 -2.14 21.59
C GLY A 193 -19.30 -3.31 22.37
N ARG A 194 -19.16 -3.30 23.71
CA ARG A 194 -19.73 -4.32 24.59
C ARG A 194 -20.81 -3.77 25.52
N GLN A 195 -20.92 -2.46 25.67
CA GLN A 195 -21.95 -1.86 26.50
C GLN A 195 -23.31 -1.85 25.80
N PRO A 196 -24.42 -1.94 26.54
CA PRO A 196 -25.76 -1.87 25.95
C PRO A 196 -25.97 -0.62 25.10
N ALA A 197 -25.42 0.51 25.51
CA ALA A 197 -25.54 1.79 24.82
C ALA A 197 -24.41 2.09 23.81
N SER A 198 -23.52 1.15 23.48
CA SER A 198 -22.47 1.40 22.48
C SER A 198 -23.07 1.69 21.10
N ALA A 199 -22.45 2.61 20.36
CA ALA A 199 -22.77 2.83 18.95
C ALA A 199 -22.45 1.59 18.10
N THR A 200 -23.43 1.12 17.34
CA THR A 200 -23.29 0.05 16.34
C THR A 200 -23.94 0.45 15.02
N LEU A 201 -23.45 -0.14 13.93
CA LEU A 201 -24.06 0.01 12.61
C LEU A 201 -25.12 -1.06 12.42
N GLU A 202 -26.30 -0.62 12.02
CA GLU A 202 -27.47 -1.45 11.83
C GLU A 202 -28.03 -1.23 10.42
N HIS A 203 -28.50 -2.30 9.78
CA HIS A 203 -29.17 -2.25 8.48
C HIS A 203 -30.70 -2.15 8.62
N VAL A 204 -31.25 -0.99 8.29
CA VAL A 204 -32.70 -0.68 8.39
C VAL A 204 -33.54 -1.81 7.81
N VAL A 205 -33.26 -2.18 6.56
CA VAL A 205 -33.68 -3.45 5.97
C VAL A 205 -32.60 -4.49 6.24
N PRO A 206 -32.90 -5.59 6.96
CA PRO A 206 -31.93 -6.65 7.25
C PRO A 206 -31.30 -7.25 6.00
N ILE A 207 -30.02 -7.63 6.08
CA ILE A 207 -29.27 -8.23 4.97
C ILE A 207 -29.95 -9.49 4.43
N GLU A 208 -30.48 -10.33 5.32
CA GLU A 208 -31.18 -11.57 4.97
C GLU A 208 -32.51 -11.36 4.24
N GLN A 209 -33.07 -10.15 4.32
CA GLN A 209 -34.27 -9.72 3.60
C GLN A 209 -33.92 -8.91 2.34
N GLY A 210 -32.66 -8.96 1.89
CA GLY A 210 -32.21 -8.24 0.70
C GLY A 210 -31.68 -6.83 0.96
N GLY A 211 -31.47 -6.45 2.23
CA GLY A 211 -30.93 -5.15 2.61
C GLY A 211 -29.56 -4.84 2.03
N ALA A 212 -29.42 -3.67 1.40
CA ALA A 212 -28.16 -3.18 0.83
C ALA A 212 -27.19 -2.66 1.91
N HIS A 213 -25.88 -2.70 1.66
CA HIS A 213 -24.91 -2.03 2.54
C HIS A 213 -24.59 -0.63 2.01
N THR A 214 -25.59 0.23 2.01
CA THR A 214 -25.50 1.61 1.53
C THR A 214 -25.66 2.57 2.69
N LEU A 215 -25.21 3.83 2.53
CA LEU A 215 -25.48 4.86 3.53
C LEU A 215 -26.99 5.01 3.76
N GLY A 216 -27.82 4.87 2.73
CA GLY A 216 -29.28 4.95 2.87
C GLY A 216 -29.90 3.84 3.72
N ASN A 217 -29.31 2.64 3.75
CA ASN A 217 -29.84 1.50 4.50
C ASN A 217 -29.09 1.24 5.82
N VAL A 218 -27.94 1.87 6.05
CA VAL A 218 -27.19 1.72 7.31
C VAL A 218 -27.41 2.92 8.22
N ARG A 219 -27.78 2.67 9.47
CA ARG A 219 -28.08 3.66 10.51
C ARG A 219 -27.31 3.38 11.80
N LEU A 220 -27.16 4.41 12.62
CA LEU A 220 -26.57 4.30 13.95
C LEU A 220 -27.60 3.77 14.98
N ALA A 221 -27.29 2.69 15.69
CA ALA A 221 -28.13 2.16 16.76
C ALA A 221 -27.30 1.75 17.99
N HIS A 222 -27.90 1.78 19.19
CA HIS A 222 -27.32 1.14 20.36
C HIS A 222 -27.10 -0.36 20.11
N LEU A 223 -26.11 -0.98 20.76
CA LEU A 223 -25.91 -2.42 20.71
C LEU A 223 -27.18 -3.17 21.15
N GLU A 224 -27.77 -2.76 22.29
CA GLU A 224 -28.97 -3.40 22.81
C GLU A 224 -30.17 -3.18 21.87
N CYS A 225 -30.41 -1.95 21.40
CA CYS A 225 -31.50 -1.68 20.47
C CYS A 225 -31.35 -2.46 19.15
N ASN A 226 -30.11 -2.61 18.67
CA ASN A 226 -29.79 -3.40 17.48
C ASN A 226 -30.09 -4.89 17.70
N VAL A 227 -29.72 -5.45 18.86
CA VAL A 227 -30.08 -6.83 19.24
C VAL A 227 -31.60 -7.00 19.34
N VAL A 228 -32.32 -6.04 19.91
CA VAL A 228 -33.79 -6.05 19.97
C VAL A 228 -34.41 -5.96 18.58
N LYS A 229 -33.85 -5.16 17.67
CA LYS A 229 -34.32 -5.13 16.28
C LYS A 229 -34.11 -6.48 15.61
N GLY A 230 -32.87 -6.96 15.54
CA GLY A 230 -32.52 -8.17 14.80
C GLY A 230 -33.09 -8.12 13.37
N SER A 231 -33.90 -9.11 13.01
CA SER A 231 -34.56 -9.24 11.70
C SER A 231 -35.90 -8.50 11.59
N ARG A 232 -36.37 -7.83 12.66
CA ARG A 232 -37.64 -7.11 12.65
C ARG A 232 -37.57 -5.87 11.76
N SER A 233 -38.73 -5.43 11.32
CA SER A 233 -38.92 -4.10 10.73
C SER A 233 -38.58 -2.99 11.74
N THR A 234 -38.43 -1.76 11.26
CA THR A 234 -38.11 -0.62 12.13
C THR A 234 -39.25 -0.33 13.09
N GLU A 235 -40.48 -0.50 12.63
CA GLU A 235 -41.73 -0.27 13.35
C GLU A 235 -41.87 -1.26 14.51
N GLU A 236 -41.75 -2.56 14.22
CA GLU A 236 -41.81 -3.62 15.24
C GLU A 236 -40.69 -3.47 16.28
N ALA A 237 -39.50 -3.05 15.85
CA ALA A 237 -38.38 -2.82 16.76
C ALA A 237 -38.66 -1.64 17.71
N ARG A 238 -39.24 -0.55 17.21
CA ARG A 238 -39.63 0.61 18.02
C ARG A 238 -40.72 0.26 19.03
N GLU A 239 -41.72 -0.51 18.61
CA GLU A 239 -42.77 -0.99 19.50
C GLU A 239 -42.20 -1.88 20.61
N ALA A 240 -41.32 -2.83 20.26
CA ALA A 240 -40.66 -3.69 21.23
C ALA A 240 -39.75 -2.93 22.23
N LEU A 241 -39.23 -1.76 21.84
CA LEU A 241 -38.42 -0.89 22.69
C LEU A 241 -39.26 0.04 23.58
N ALA A 242 -40.48 0.39 23.16
CA ALA A 242 -41.33 1.32 23.90
C ALA A 242 -41.71 0.83 25.31
N GLY A 243 -41.79 -0.49 25.50
CA GLY A 243 -42.07 -1.12 26.80
C GLY A 243 -40.83 -1.44 27.65
N ARG A 244 -39.62 -1.08 27.22
CA ARG A 244 -38.37 -1.41 27.91
C ARG A 244 -37.82 -0.22 28.68
N GLU A 245 -37.08 -0.53 29.75
CA GLU A 245 -36.33 0.48 30.46
C GLU A 245 -35.32 1.15 29.50
N PRO A 246 -35.18 2.49 29.56
CA PRO A 246 -34.21 3.21 28.76
C PRO A 246 -32.81 2.63 28.88
N VAL A 247 -32.16 2.38 27.75
CA VAL A 247 -30.70 2.21 27.75
C VAL A 247 -30.09 3.45 28.39
N ALA A 248 -29.47 3.28 29.57
CA ALA A 248 -28.87 4.38 30.31
C ALA A 248 -27.74 4.97 29.46
N ALA A 249 -27.94 6.19 28.95
CA ALA A 249 -26.83 6.99 28.49
C ALA A 249 -25.99 7.36 29.71
N PRO A 250 -24.65 7.33 29.66
CA PRO A 250 -23.83 7.84 30.74
C PRO A 250 -24.19 9.31 30.95
N GLU A 251 -24.29 9.72 32.21
CA GLU A 251 -24.36 11.12 32.59
C GLU A 251 -23.26 11.88 31.83
N GLN A 252 -23.68 12.74 30.91
CA GLN A 252 -22.78 13.63 30.20
C GLN A 252 -22.18 14.57 31.25
N GLN A 253 -20.92 14.33 31.66
CA GLN A 253 -20.17 15.42 32.27
C GLN A 253 -20.16 16.56 31.24
N PRO A 254 -20.59 17.78 31.60
CA PRO A 254 -20.67 18.87 30.64
C PRO A 254 -19.28 19.03 30.04
N ALA A 255 -19.22 18.90 28.72
CA ALA A 255 -17.98 19.08 28.01
C ALA A 255 -17.49 20.49 28.29
N THR A 256 -16.50 20.63 29.18
CA THR A 256 -15.64 21.81 29.24
C THR A 256 -14.74 21.77 28.02
N VAL A 257 -15.36 21.84 26.83
CA VAL A 257 -14.66 22.23 25.60
C VAL A 257 -14.36 23.70 25.78
N VAL A 258 -13.23 23.99 26.44
CA VAL A 258 -12.61 25.30 26.33
C VAL A 258 -12.42 25.56 24.82
N PRO A 259 -12.97 26.64 24.25
CA PRO A 259 -12.86 26.91 22.84
C PRO A 259 -11.45 27.44 22.53
N LEU A 260 -10.43 26.60 22.58
CA LEU A 260 -9.08 26.95 22.13
C LEU A 260 -8.83 26.59 20.66
N VAL A 261 -9.82 25.98 19.99
CA VAL A 261 -9.70 25.56 18.59
C VAL A 261 -9.79 26.72 17.58
N PRO A 262 -10.55 27.83 17.80
CA PRO A 262 -10.59 28.90 16.80
C PRO A 262 -9.31 29.75 16.76
N LEU A 263 -8.68 30.02 17.91
CA LEU A 263 -7.53 30.94 17.98
C LEU A 263 -6.24 30.31 17.45
N ALA A 264 -5.99 29.04 17.77
CA ALA A 264 -4.84 28.29 17.25
C ALA A 264 -4.94 28.06 15.73
N TYR A 265 -6.15 27.80 15.22
CA TYR A 265 -6.40 27.66 13.79
C TYR A 265 -6.26 28.99 13.03
N ALA A 266 -6.70 30.11 13.62
CA ALA A 266 -6.56 31.45 13.03
C ALA A 266 -5.09 31.95 13.04
N LEU A 267 -4.32 31.67 14.10
CA LEU A 267 -2.89 32.00 14.21
C LEU A 267 -2.04 31.20 13.22
N ALA A 268 -2.32 29.90 13.04
CA ALA A 268 -1.62 29.06 12.07
C ALA A 268 -1.86 29.53 10.61
N ASN A 269 -2.97 30.22 10.33
CA ASN A 269 -3.30 30.70 8.99
C ASN A 269 -2.64 32.04 8.65
N ARG A 270 -2.37 32.90 9.64
CA ARG A 270 -1.65 34.17 9.42
C ARG A 270 -0.16 34.00 9.13
N LEU A 271 0.42 32.84 9.43
CA LEU A 271 1.82 32.52 9.12
C LEU A 271 2.02 31.93 7.70
N ARG A 272 0.95 31.78 6.91
CA ARG A 272 1.03 31.27 5.52
C ARG A 272 1.40 32.32 4.48
N ASP A 273 1.30 33.61 4.79
CA ASP A 273 1.57 34.72 3.86
C ASP A 273 2.99 35.30 3.98
N VAL A 274 3.88 34.66 4.76
CA VAL A 274 5.29 35.04 4.78
C VAL A 274 6.00 34.35 3.61
N PRO A 275 6.58 35.09 2.64
CA PRO A 275 7.32 34.48 1.54
C PRO A 275 8.50 33.67 2.08
N ARG A 276 8.55 32.39 1.70
CA ARG A 276 9.64 31.46 2.05
C ARG A 276 10.73 31.56 0.99
N ASP A 277 11.91 32.03 1.37
CA ASP A 277 12.99 32.33 0.41
C ASP A 277 13.75 31.10 -0.14
N ARG A 278 13.45 29.87 0.31
CA ARG A 278 13.96 28.60 -0.28
C ARG A 278 13.26 27.35 0.27
N PRO A 279 13.14 26.27 -0.52
CA PRO A 279 12.61 24.99 -0.05
C PRO A 279 13.61 24.29 0.88
N GLY A 280 13.21 24.05 2.14
CA GLY A 280 13.92 23.15 3.07
C GLY A 280 14.66 23.78 4.27
N GLY A 281 14.56 25.10 4.49
CA GLY A 281 15.14 25.74 5.69
C GLY A 281 14.16 25.82 6.87
N ARG A 282 14.63 25.53 8.09
CA ARG A 282 13.90 25.85 9.34
C ARG A 282 13.74 27.38 9.45
N PRO A 283 12.60 27.89 9.95
CA PRO A 283 12.45 29.32 10.16
C PRO A 283 13.48 29.83 11.19
N LEU A 284 14.13 30.94 10.87
CA LEU A 284 14.92 31.71 11.83
C LEU A 284 13.96 32.30 12.85
N ILE A 285 13.91 31.70 14.04
CA ILE A 285 13.27 32.31 15.20
C ILE A 285 14.25 33.38 15.68
N THR A 286 14.06 34.63 15.26
CA THR A 286 14.66 35.77 15.96
C THR A 286 14.03 35.79 17.35
N ALA A 287 14.86 35.61 18.38
CA ALA A 287 14.44 35.67 19.77
C ALA A 287 13.70 36.98 20.03
N LEU A 288 12.46 36.87 20.52
CA LEU A 288 11.75 38.01 21.11
C LEU A 288 12.49 38.42 22.40
N PRO A 289 12.64 39.72 22.69
CA PRO A 289 13.27 40.17 23.93
C PRO A 289 12.44 39.69 25.12
N ALA A 290 13.14 39.23 26.17
CA ALA A 290 12.52 38.79 27.41
C ALA A 290 11.79 39.96 28.07
N GLU A 291 10.50 39.79 28.38
CA GLU A 291 9.75 40.72 29.23
C GLU A 291 10.20 40.56 30.69
N PRO A 292 10.25 41.66 31.47
CA PRO A 292 10.70 41.63 32.85
C PRO A 292 9.73 40.88 33.75
N ALA A 293 10.26 40.15 34.72
CA ALA A 293 9.51 39.40 35.72
C ALA A 293 8.68 40.34 36.61
N ASP A 294 7.40 40.02 36.79
CA ASP A 294 6.53 40.62 37.82
C ASP A 294 7.01 40.24 39.23
N PRO A 295 6.93 41.14 40.22
CA PRO A 295 7.37 40.88 41.59
C PRO A 295 6.42 39.95 42.36
N ASP A 296 7.04 39.19 43.28
CA ASP A 296 6.51 38.15 44.17
C ASP A 296 5.31 38.66 45.02
N PRO A 297 4.17 37.94 45.09
CA PRO A 297 2.99 38.37 45.84
C PRO A 297 3.05 38.04 47.35
N HIS A 298 4.23 38.05 47.96
CA HIS A 298 4.39 37.93 49.42
C HIS A 298 5.12 39.15 50.02
N GLU A 299 4.41 40.29 50.00
CA GLU A 299 4.47 41.36 51.00
C GLU A 299 3.06 41.62 51.55
#